data_AF-M4ZH93-F1
#
_entry.id   AF-M4ZH93-F1
#
_cell.length_a   1.000
_cell.length_b   1.000
_cell.length_c   1.000
_cell.angle_alpha   90.00
_cell.angle_beta   90.00
_cell.angle_gamma   90.00
#
_symmetry.space_group_name_H-M   'P 1'
#
loop_
_entity.id
_entity.type
_entity.pdbx_description
1 polymer ?
#
loop_
_entity_poly.entity_id
_entity_poly.type
_entity_poly.pdbx_seq_one_letter_code
_entity_poly.pdbx_strand_id
1 'polypeptide(L)'
;MEGPMTAEQARRKLIFLSLVTTVLFSAFLIVSPLFTPFGPQEALQVVQVVFPVFAGYIGSAVLFLFRGNPASGTIADQGLLKMLIYAPFAVFWCLAAAVLFYFYVSNQPGYSQGMTFPQLMTYVTIIISFMNITTGALGAFLFQSEEIQRAEAQAKALLQAAGDRGVPGGRA
;
A
#
# COMPACT_ATOMS: atom_id res chain seq x y z
N MET A 1 14.21 8.81 20.07
CA MET A 1 13.04 9.64 19.71
C MET A 1 13.05 9.79 18.19
N GLU A 2 12.12 9.14 17.49
CA GLU A 2 12.01 9.35 16.04
C GLU A 2 11.37 10.73 15.78
N GLY A 3 11.99 11.53 14.91
CA GLY A 3 11.42 12.81 14.49
C GLY A 3 10.09 12.67 13.76
N PRO A 4 9.41 13.80 13.49
CA PRO A 4 8.10 13.80 12.88
C PRO A 4 8.10 13.16 11.49
N MET A 5 7.14 12.26 11.22
CA MET A 5 7.09 11.52 9.96
C MET A 5 6.57 12.41 8.83
N THR A 6 7.39 12.64 7.81
CA THR A 6 6.99 13.42 6.63
C THR A 6 6.13 12.59 5.67
N ALA A 7 5.35 13.24 4.81
CA ALA A 7 4.59 12.57 3.75
C ALA A 7 5.49 11.71 2.85
N GLU A 8 6.71 12.19 2.56
CA GLU A 8 7.70 11.45 1.80
C GLU A 8 8.15 10.17 2.53
N GLN A 9 8.43 10.25 3.83
CA GLN A 9 8.77 9.08 4.64
C GLN A 9 7.62 8.08 4.67
N ALA A 10 6.38 8.56 4.85
CA ALA A 10 5.18 7.73 4.84
C ALA A 10 5.03 6.94 3.53
N ARG A 11 5.21 7.60 2.39
CA ARG A 11 5.18 6.95 1.07
C ARG A 11 6.31 5.94 0.90
N ARG A 12 7.56 6.31 1.23
CA ARG A 12 8.70 5.38 1.17
C ARG A 12 8.44 4.12 2.00
N LYS A 13 7.87 4.28 3.20
CA LYS A 13 7.49 3.14 4.06
C LYS A 13 6.37 2.31 3.44
N LEU A 14 5.34 2.93 2.90
CA LEU A 14 4.24 2.21 2.21
C LEU A 14 4.78 1.39 1.03
N ILE A 15 5.62 1.99 0.19
CA ILE A 15 6.25 1.31 -0.97
C ILE A 15 7.12 0.14 -0.50
N PHE A 16 7.96 0.37 0.51
CA PHE A 16 8.82 -0.65 1.07
C PHE A 16 8.02 -1.82 1.65
N LEU A 17 6.97 -1.53 2.43
CA LEU A 17 6.08 -2.56 3.00
C LEU A 17 5.35 -3.35 1.91
N SER A 18 4.86 -2.69 0.86
CA SER A 18 4.27 -3.39 -0.30
C SER A 18 5.27 -4.31 -0.96
N LEU A 19 6.49 -3.84 -1.25
CA LEU A 19 7.53 -4.64 -1.89
C LEU A 19 7.94 -5.86 -1.04
N VAL A 20 8.24 -5.62 0.25
CA VAL A 20 8.61 -6.68 1.19
C VAL A 20 7.48 -7.69 1.34
N THR A 21 6.24 -7.23 1.46
CA THR A 21 5.08 -8.13 1.57
C THR A 21 4.93 -8.98 0.32
N THR A 22 5.09 -8.39 -0.87
CA THR A 22 5.07 -9.12 -2.14
C THR A 22 6.11 -10.22 -2.16
N VAL A 23 7.37 -9.87 -1.92
CA VAL A 23 8.50 -10.80 -2.02
C VAL A 23 8.35 -11.91 -0.99
N LEU A 24 8.08 -11.57 0.27
CA LEU A 24 7.94 -12.57 1.34
C LEU A 24 6.75 -13.48 1.10
N PHE A 25 5.60 -12.93 0.72
CA PHE A 25 4.39 -13.72 0.51
C PHE A 25 4.50 -14.61 -0.73
N SER A 26 5.04 -14.08 -1.84
CA SER A 26 5.30 -14.89 -3.04
C SER A 26 6.34 -15.97 -2.79
N ALA A 27 7.45 -15.67 -2.12
CA ALA A 27 8.46 -16.67 -1.77
C ALA A 27 7.87 -17.76 -0.86
N PHE A 28 7.08 -17.36 0.15
CA PHE A 28 6.37 -18.29 1.02
C PHE A 28 5.46 -19.23 0.22
N LEU A 29 4.64 -18.70 -0.70
CA LEU A 29 3.73 -19.51 -1.53
C LEU A 29 4.45 -20.41 -2.54
N ILE A 30 5.59 -19.98 -3.08
CA ILE A 30 6.39 -20.82 -3.98
C ILE A 30 6.98 -22.01 -3.22
N VAL A 31 7.39 -21.79 -1.97
CA VAL A 31 8.01 -22.81 -1.12
C VAL A 31 6.96 -23.67 -0.41
N SER A 32 5.74 -23.18 -0.22
CA SER A 32 4.70 -23.86 0.57
C SER A 32 4.38 -25.28 0.11
N PRO A 33 4.37 -25.66 -1.19
CA PRO A 33 4.08 -27.03 -1.61
C PRO A 33 5.03 -28.09 -1.03
N LEU A 34 6.21 -27.69 -0.53
CA LEU A 34 7.14 -28.62 0.12
C LEU A 34 6.66 -29.10 1.50
N PHE A 35 5.79 -28.33 2.15
CA PHE A 35 5.41 -28.53 3.55
C PHE A 35 3.92 -28.52 3.79
N THR A 36 3.11 -28.37 2.74
CA THR A 36 1.66 -28.19 2.86
C THR A 36 0.95 -29.04 1.80
N PRO A 37 -0.32 -29.41 1.99
CA PRO A 37 -1.05 -30.25 1.04
C PRO A 37 -1.44 -29.53 -0.27
N PHE A 38 -0.78 -28.41 -0.58
CA PHE A 38 -0.99 -27.66 -1.80
C PHE A 38 -0.39 -28.39 -3.01
N GLY A 39 -1.17 -28.44 -4.09
CA GLY A 39 -0.62 -28.69 -5.42
C GLY A 39 0.23 -27.50 -5.90
N PRO A 40 1.28 -27.71 -6.72
CA PRO A 40 2.02 -26.62 -7.36
C PRO A 40 1.14 -25.67 -8.17
N GLN A 41 0.09 -26.19 -8.83
CA GLN A 41 -0.88 -25.38 -9.59
C GLN A 41 -1.74 -24.49 -8.69
N GLU A 42 -2.12 -24.98 -7.52
CA GLU A 42 -2.92 -24.25 -6.53
C GLU A 42 -2.12 -23.09 -5.94
N ALA A 43 -0.86 -23.32 -5.59
CA ALA A 43 0.04 -22.27 -5.13
C ALA A 43 0.20 -21.15 -6.17
N LEU A 44 0.32 -21.50 -7.46
CA LEU A 44 0.40 -20.53 -8.55
C LEU A 44 -0.89 -19.70 -8.66
N GLN A 45 -2.07 -20.29 -8.48
CA GLN A 45 -3.34 -19.56 -8.50
C GLN A 45 -3.44 -18.55 -7.36
N VAL A 46 -2.97 -18.90 -6.16
CA VAL A 46 -2.89 -17.94 -5.04
C VAL A 46 -1.98 -16.76 -5.42
N VAL A 47 -0.80 -17.04 -5.99
CA VAL A 47 0.13 -16.00 -6.45
C VAL A 47 -0.51 -15.10 -7.51
N GLN A 48 -1.27 -15.65 -8.46
CA GLN A 48 -1.96 -14.88 -9.50
C GLN A 48 -3.00 -13.91 -8.96
N VAL A 49 -3.62 -14.21 -7.82
CA VAL A 49 -4.57 -13.28 -7.16
C VAL A 49 -3.83 -12.21 -6.36
N VAL A 50 -2.71 -12.57 -5.74
CA VAL A 50 -1.97 -11.68 -4.84
C VAL A 50 -1.10 -10.69 -5.60
N PHE A 51 -0.41 -11.16 -6.64
CA PHE A 51 0.59 -10.40 -7.37
C PHE A 51 0.04 -9.09 -8.00
N PRO A 52 -1.13 -9.07 -8.67
CA PRO A 52 -1.66 -7.85 -9.29
C PRO A 52 -1.89 -6.71 -8.30
N VAL A 53 -2.30 -7.02 -7.07
CA VAL A 53 -2.56 -6.01 -6.04
C VAL A 53 -1.27 -5.32 -5.65
N PHE A 54 -0.22 -6.09 -5.41
CA PHE A 54 1.09 -5.52 -5.10
C PHE A 54 1.77 -4.83 -6.29
N ALA A 55 1.64 -5.38 -7.49
CA ALA A 55 2.13 -4.77 -8.71
C ALA A 55 1.46 -3.40 -8.95
N GLY A 56 0.16 -3.26 -8.62
CA GLY A 56 -0.55 -1.99 -8.66
C GLY A 56 0.06 -0.91 -7.74
N TYR A 57 0.49 -1.30 -6.54
CA TYR A 57 1.20 -0.38 -5.63
C TYR A 57 2.56 0.03 -6.17
N ILE A 58 3.34 -0.92 -6.70
CA ILE A 58 4.64 -0.62 -7.31
C ILE A 58 4.46 0.31 -8.52
N GLY A 59 3.47 0.05 -9.38
CA GLY A 59 3.17 0.91 -10.52
C GLY A 59 2.82 2.34 -10.11
N SER A 60 2.00 2.49 -9.06
CA SER A 60 1.62 3.79 -8.50
C SER A 60 2.83 4.53 -7.89
N ALA A 61 3.73 3.80 -7.22
CA ALA A 61 4.99 4.31 -6.69
C ALA A 61 5.96 4.80 -7.78
N VAL A 62 6.06 4.05 -8.89
CA VAL A 62 6.90 4.38 -10.04
C VAL A 62 6.38 5.63 -10.75
N LEU A 63 5.08 5.70 -11.03
CA LEU A 63 4.45 6.91 -11.60
C LEU A 63 4.71 8.15 -10.73
N PHE A 64 4.77 7.97 -9.41
CA PHE A 64 5.08 9.04 -8.48
C PHE A 64 6.55 9.51 -8.56
N LEU A 65 7.51 8.59 -8.59
CA LEU A 65 8.93 8.93 -8.73
C LEU A 65 9.21 9.80 -9.96
N PHE A 66 8.48 9.58 -11.06
CA PHE A 66 8.63 10.31 -12.30
C PHE A 66 7.83 11.64 -12.37
N ARG A 67 6.93 11.92 -11.41
CA ARG A 67 6.10 13.15 -11.38
C ARG A 67 6.68 14.31 -10.56
N GLY A 68 7.88 14.16 -9.97
CA GLY A 68 8.63 15.22 -9.27
C GLY A 68 8.02 15.67 -7.93
N ASN A 69 8.80 16.27 -7.02
CA ASN A 69 8.46 16.50 -5.60
C ASN A 69 8.28 18.00 -5.27
N PRO A 70 7.16 18.45 -4.68
CA PRO A 70 7.06 19.73 -3.99
C PRO A 70 6.73 19.46 -2.51
N ALA A 71 7.77 19.24 -1.71
CA ALA A 71 7.65 19.05 -0.28
C ALA A 71 7.19 20.35 0.41
N SER A 72 6.09 20.30 1.18
CA SER A 72 6.06 20.60 2.63
C SER A 72 4.62 20.75 3.13
N GLY A 73 3.91 19.64 3.30
CA GLY A 73 2.70 19.61 4.12
C GLY A 73 2.97 18.92 5.44
N THR A 74 2.80 19.63 6.56
CA THR A 74 2.74 19.01 7.89
C THR A 74 1.48 18.16 8.00
N ILE A 75 1.64 16.86 8.25
CA ILE A 75 0.51 15.94 8.46
C ILE A 75 -0.05 16.18 9.87
N ALA A 76 -1.37 16.37 9.95
CA ALA A 76 -2.07 16.81 11.18
C ALA A 76 -1.98 15.82 12.35
N ASP A 77 -1.88 14.52 12.09
CA ASP A 77 -1.65 13.50 13.12
C ASP A 77 -0.75 12.37 12.60
N GLN A 78 0.47 12.32 13.13
CA GLN A 78 1.50 11.36 12.72
C GLN A 78 1.31 9.98 13.34
N GLY A 79 0.70 9.91 14.54
CA GLY A 79 0.40 8.65 15.19
C GLY A 79 -0.65 7.90 14.39
N LEU A 80 -1.69 8.63 13.98
CA LEU A 80 -2.74 8.11 13.11
C LEU A 80 -2.18 7.65 11.76
N LEU A 81 -1.30 8.44 11.11
CA LEU A 81 -0.70 8.05 9.83
C LEU A 81 0.15 6.79 9.94
N LYS A 82 1.01 6.68 10.96
CA LYS A 82 1.80 5.45 11.21
C LYS A 82 0.86 4.26 11.38
N MET A 83 -0.17 4.40 12.22
CA MET A 83 -1.17 3.34 12.43
C MET A 83 -1.85 2.95 11.12
N LEU A 84 -2.25 3.92 10.31
CA LEU A 84 -2.95 3.69 9.04
C LEU A 84 -2.05 2.98 8.02
N ILE A 85 -0.74 3.27 8.01
CA ILE A 85 0.22 2.56 7.16
C ILE A 85 0.48 1.14 7.65
N TYR A 86 0.76 0.93 8.94
CA TYR A 86 1.20 -0.38 9.44
C TYR A 86 0.04 -1.35 9.73
N ALA A 87 -1.11 -0.86 10.18
CA ALA A 87 -2.22 -1.72 10.60
C ALA A 87 -2.78 -2.60 9.47
N PRO A 88 -3.00 -2.12 8.23
CA PRO A 88 -3.48 -2.97 7.14
C PRO A 88 -2.53 -4.12 6.82
N PHE A 89 -1.21 -3.88 6.83
CA PHE A 89 -0.22 -4.94 6.61
C PHE A 89 -0.14 -5.92 7.78
N ALA A 90 -0.21 -5.43 9.02
CA ALA A 90 -0.25 -6.30 10.20
C ALA A 90 -1.49 -7.19 10.19
N VAL A 91 -2.66 -6.63 9.89
CA VAL A 91 -3.92 -7.37 9.76
C VAL A 91 -3.84 -8.38 8.60
N PHE A 92 -3.29 -7.99 7.45
CA PHE A 92 -3.06 -8.89 6.31
C PHE A 92 -2.23 -10.10 6.74
N TRP A 93 -1.06 -9.88 7.35
CA TRP A 93 -0.16 -10.97 7.74
C TRP A 93 -0.78 -11.87 8.81
N CYS A 94 -1.47 -11.30 9.80
CA CYS A 94 -2.17 -12.07 10.82
C CYS A 94 -3.27 -12.96 10.22
N LEU A 95 -4.14 -12.40 9.37
CA LEU A 95 -5.24 -13.14 8.74
C LEU A 95 -4.72 -14.17 7.74
N ALA A 96 -3.71 -13.82 6.94
CA ALA A 96 -3.11 -14.73 5.98
C ALA A 96 -2.45 -15.92 6.71
N ALA A 97 -1.67 -15.66 7.76
CA ALA A 97 -1.07 -16.71 8.57
C ALA A 97 -2.13 -17.60 9.23
N ALA A 98 -3.20 -17.02 9.78
CA ALA A 98 -4.29 -17.78 10.40
C ALA A 98 -5.01 -18.69 9.39
N VAL A 99 -5.34 -18.18 8.21
CA VAL A 99 -6.02 -18.94 7.15
C VAL A 99 -5.12 -20.04 6.60
N LEU A 100 -3.84 -19.75 6.34
CA LEU A 100 -2.87 -20.73 5.87
C LEU A 100 -2.61 -21.82 6.92
N PHE A 101 -2.49 -21.44 8.19
CA PHE A 101 -2.34 -22.38 9.29
C PHE A 101 -3.58 -23.26 9.44
N TYR A 102 -4.78 -22.70 9.35
CA TYR A 102 -6.02 -23.47 9.37
C TYR A 102 -6.12 -24.43 8.19
N PHE A 103 -5.79 -23.98 6.97
CA PHE A 103 -5.74 -24.84 5.80
C PHE A 103 -4.74 -25.99 5.99
N TYR A 104 -3.54 -25.69 6.49
CA TYR A 104 -2.51 -26.68 6.76
C TYR A 104 -2.97 -27.73 7.77
N VAL A 105 -3.44 -27.31 8.96
CA VAL A 105 -3.84 -28.21 10.05
C VAL A 105 -5.06 -29.03 9.65
N SER A 106 -6.09 -28.41 9.06
CA SER A 106 -7.33 -29.10 8.71
C SER A 106 -7.17 -30.15 7.60
N ASN A 107 -6.12 -30.05 6.78
CA ASN A 107 -5.82 -31.01 5.71
C ASN A 107 -4.72 -32.03 6.09
N GLN A 108 -4.30 -32.09 7.35
CA GLN A 108 -3.41 -33.16 7.82
C GLN A 108 -4.14 -34.53 7.88
N PRO A 109 -3.41 -35.65 7.75
CA PRO A 109 -3.97 -36.98 7.99
C PRO A 109 -4.62 -37.06 9.38
N GLY A 110 -5.86 -37.55 9.44
CA GLY A 110 -6.61 -37.71 10.69
C GLY A 110 -7.75 -36.70 10.91
N TYR A 111 -7.87 -35.67 10.07
CA TYR A 111 -9.03 -34.79 10.04
C TYR A 111 -10.04 -35.27 8.99
N SER A 112 -11.33 -35.33 9.35
CA SER A 112 -12.39 -35.87 8.48
C SER A 112 -12.92 -34.89 7.44
N GLN A 113 -12.76 -33.58 7.68
CA GLN A 113 -13.17 -32.52 6.77
C GLN A 113 -12.15 -31.39 6.79
N GLY A 114 -11.32 -31.33 5.75
CA GLY A 114 -10.35 -30.25 5.54
C GLY A 114 -10.97 -29.03 4.86
N MET A 115 -10.32 -27.87 5.01
CA MET A 115 -10.64 -26.71 4.20
C MET A 115 -10.35 -27.02 2.72
N THR A 116 -11.34 -26.86 1.86
CA THR A 116 -11.16 -27.03 0.41
C THR A 116 -10.39 -25.86 -0.19
N PHE A 117 -9.68 -26.11 -1.29
CA PHE A 117 -8.95 -25.06 -2.00
C PHE A 117 -9.82 -23.85 -2.43
N PRO A 118 -11.05 -24.02 -2.95
CA PRO A 118 -11.93 -22.89 -3.25
C PRO A 118 -12.29 -22.02 -2.03
N GLN A 119 -12.46 -22.63 -0.85
CA GLN A 119 -12.69 -21.89 0.40
C GLN A 119 -11.46 -21.07 0.77
N LEU A 120 -10.26 -21.65 0.71
CA LEU A 120 -9.01 -20.94 0.91
C LEU A 120 -8.91 -19.72 -0.02
N MET A 121 -9.14 -19.91 -1.32
CA MET A 121 -9.09 -18.83 -2.30
C MET A 121 -10.08 -17.71 -2.01
N THR A 122 -11.27 -18.06 -1.49
CA THR A 122 -12.27 -17.08 -1.05
C THR A 122 -11.73 -16.23 0.09
N TYR A 123 -11.17 -16.85 1.14
CA TYR A 123 -10.57 -16.12 2.26
C TYR A 123 -9.40 -15.25 1.84
N VAL A 124 -8.49 -15.77 1.01
CA VAL A 124 -7.36 -15.02 0.46
C VAL A 124 -7.85 -13.80 -0.32
N THR A 125 -8.87 -13.96 -1.17
CA THR A 125 -9.46 -12.85 -1.95
C THR A 125 -10.06 -11.78 -1.05
N ILE A 126 -10.77 -12.17 0.02
CA ILE A 126 -11.34 -11.23 1.00
C ILE A 126 -10.23 -10.43 1.69
N ILE A 127 -9.18 -11.09 2.17
CA ILE A 127 -8.04 -10.47 2.87
C ILE A 127 -7.33 -9.47 1.95
N ILE A 128 -7.08 -9.86 0.69
CA ILE A 128 -6.44 -9.01 -0.31
C ILE A 128 -7.34 -7.82 -0.66
N SER A 129 -8.65 -8.04 -0.80
CA SER A 129 -9.60 -6.96 -1.12
C SER A 129 -9.63 -5.90 -0.01
N PHE A 130 -9.62 -6.32 1.26
CA PHE A 130 -9.52 -5.41 2.39
C PHE A 130 -8.22 -4.59 2.38
N MET A 131 -7.08 -5.26 2.14
CA MET A 131 -5.79 -4.58 2.00
C MET A 131 -5.82 -3.61 0.82
N ASN A 132 -6.41 -4.00 -0.31
CA ASN A 132 -6.46 -3.16 -1.51
C ASN A 132 -7.27 -1.88 -1.28
N ILE A 133 -8.44 -1.98 -0.64
CA ILE A 133 -9.29 -0.83 -0.32
C ILE A 133 -8.56 0.16 0.60
N THR A 134 -8.00 -0.34 1.70
CA THR A 134 -7.36 0.51 2.72
C THR A 134 -6.12 1.21 2.17
N THR A 135 -5.29 0.45 1.45
CA THR A 135 -3.99 0.93 0.98
C THR A 135 -4.10 1.70 -0.35
N GLY A 136 -5.15 1.45 -1.14
CA GLY A 136 -5.58 2.31 -2.24
C GLY A 136 -6.12 3.66 -1.78
N ALA A 137 -6.93 3.69 -0.71
CA ALA A 137 -7.38 4.93 -0.10
C ALA A 137 -6.20 5.76 0.45
N LEU A 138 -5.25 5.11 1.14
CA LEU A 138 -4.01 5.75 1.59
C LEU A 138 -3.22 6.34 0.44
N GLY A 139 -3.08 5.60 -0.66
CA GLY A 139 -2.47 6.10 -1.89
C GLY A 139 -3.17 7.38 -2.36
N ALA A 140 -4.48 7.31 -2.58
CA ALA A 140 -5.26 8.45 -3.05
C ALA A 140 -5.08 9.70 -2.16
N PHE A 141 -5.18 9.57 -0.84
CA PHE A 141 -4.99 10.69 0.10
C PHE A 141 -3.55 11.23 0.11
N LEU A 142 -2.56 10.33 0.16
CA LEU A 142 -1.15 10.72 0.19
C LEU A 142 -0.71 11.37 -1.12
N PHE A 143 -1.36 11.08 -2.24
CA PHE A 143 -1.02 11.65 -3.54
C PHE A 143 -1.87 12.88 -3.91
N GLN A 144 -3.17 12.94 -3.58
CA GLN A 144 -4.03 14.11 -3.83
C GLN A 144 -3.59 15.36 -3.05
N SER A 145 -3.09 15.18 -1.83
CA SER A 145 -2.60 16.30 -1.00
C SER A 145 -1.50 17.12 -1.70
N GLU A 146 -0.79 16.55 -2.67
CA GLU A 146 0.22 17.29 -3.45
C GLU A 146 -0.33 18.08 -4.61
N GLU A 147 -1.30 17.53 -5.35
CA GLU A 147 -1.89 18.25 -6.49
C GLU A 147 -2.50 19.56 -6.00
N ILE A 148 -3.12 19.52 -4.82
CA ILE A 148 -3.64 20.70 -4.12
C ILE A 148 -2.50 21.67 -3.73
N GLN A 149 -1.41 21.17 -3.14
CA GLN A 149 -0.27 22.02 -2.76
C GLN A 149 0.42 22.68 -3.96
N ARG A 150 0.57 21.96 -5.08
CA ARG A 150 1.13 22.51 -6.32
C ARG A 150 0.25 23.60 -6.89
N ALA A 151 -1.06 23.36 -6.93
CA ALA A 151 -2.03 24.34 -7.42
C ALA A 151 -2.01 25.61 -6.55
N GLU A 152 -1.95 25.47 -5.22
CA GLU A 152 -1.87 26.60 -4.30
C GLU A 152 -0.57 27.40 -4.45
N ALA A 153 0.58 26.72 -4.54
CA ALA A 153 1.87 27.36 -4.73
C ALA A 153 1.95 28.13 -6.05
N GLN A 154 1.42 27.55 -7.14
CA GLN A 154 1.33 28.21 -8.44
C GLN A 154 0.40 29.42 -8.40
N ALA A 155 -0.76 29.30 -7.75
CA ALA A 155 -1.68 30.41 -7.58
C ALA A 155 -1.03 31.58 -6.81
N LYS A 156 -0.31 31.29 -5.71
CA LYS A 156 0.43 32.32 -4.95
C LYS A 156 1.52 33.00 -5.78
N ALA A 157 2.30 32.23 -6.55
CA ALA A 157 3.34 32.78 -7.42
C ALA A 157 2.76 33.70 -8.50
N LEU A 158 1.61 33.33 -9.09
CA LEU A 158 0.90 34.16 -10.06
C LEU A 158 0.38 35.47 -9.46
N LEU A 159 -0.16 35.42 -8.24
CA LEU A 159 -0.63 36.61 -7.54
C LEU A 159 0.51 37.57 -7.20
N GLN A 160 1.67 37.04 -6.76
CA GLN A 160 2.86 37.86 -6.53
C GLN A 160 3.35 38.53 -7.82
N ALA A 161 3.45 37.77 -8.91
CA ALA A 161 3.86 38.29 -10.21
C ALA A 161 2.89 39.35 -10.77
N ALA A 162 1.59 39.26 -10.42
CA ALA A 162 0.59 40.27 -10.80
C ALA A 162 0.71 41.54 -9.95
N GLY A 163 0.97 41.41 -8.64
CA GLY A 163 1.20 42.53 -7.73
C GLY A 163 2.40 43.39 -8.13
N ASP A 164 3.51 42.76 -8.52
CA ASP A 164 4.75 43.46 -8.92
C ASP A 164 4.60 44.29 -10.22
N ARG A 165 3.62 43.98 -11.08
CA ARG A 165 3.36 44.73 -12.32
C ARG A 165 2.43 45.93 -12.12
N GLY A 166 1.84 46.09 -10.93
CA GLY A 166 0.75 47.04 -10.66
C GLY A 166 1.16 48.46 -10.23
N VAL A 167 2.46 48.77 -10.07
CA VAL A 167 2.90 50.13 -9.69
C VAL A 167 3.79 50.75 -10.76
N PRO A 168 3.24 51.18 -11.92
CA PRO A 168 3.93 52.16 -12.74
C PRO A 168 4.06 53.43 -11.89
N GLY A 169 5.28 53.72 -11.44
CA GLY A 169 5.59 54.90 -10.65
C GLY A 169 5.02 56.13 -11.32
N GLY A 170 4.00 56.72 -10.69
CA GLY A 170 3.59 58.09 -10.93
C GLY A 170 4.76 58.99 -10.57
N ARG A 171 5.65 59.22 -11.53
CA ARG A 171 6.56 60.36 -11.49
C ARG A 171 5.69 61.59 -11.74
N ALA A 172 5.27 62.20 -10.64
CA ALA A 172 4.80 63.58 -10.61
C ALA A 172 5.95 64.52 -11.00
#